data_AF-A0A356PC15-F1
#
_entry.id   AF-A0A356PC15-F1
#
_cell.length_a   1.000
_cell.length_b   1.000
_cell.length_c   1.000
_cell.angle_alpha   90.00
_cell.angle_beta   90.00
_cell.angle_gamma   90.00
#
_symmetry.space_group_name_H-M   'P 1'
#
loop_
_entity.id
_entity.type
_entity.pdbx_description
1 polymer ?
#
loop_
_entity_poly.entity_id
_entity_poly.type
_entity_poly.pdbx_seq_one_letter_code
_entity_poly.pdbx_strand_id
1 'polypeptide(L)' 'MMDRIEILRLQRKKTFTNLSECKDNRAKWLTELMDIDDEMDELKEIKHKAKLVVCQNENGF' A
#
# COMPACT_ATOMS: atom_id res chain seq x y z
N MET A 1 -10.50 11.66 9.25
CA MET A 1 -10.41 10.20 9.10
C MET A 1 -9.11 9.92 8.36
N MET A 2 -8.24 9.05 8.87
CA MET A 2 -6.91 8.82 8.30
C MET A 2 -7.04 8.08 6.97
N ASP A 3 -6.28 8.49 5.95
CA ASP A 3 -6.27 7.85 4.65
C ASP A 3 -5.76 6.40 4.80
N ARG A 4 -6.35 5.45 4.06
CA ARG A 4 -5.96 4.03 4.10
C ARG A 4 -4.46 3.86 3.77
N ILE A 5 -3.94 4.66 2.84
CA ILE A 5 -2.51 4.69 2.50
C ILE A 5 -1.65 5.07 3.71
N GLU A 6 -2.11 6.00 4.55
CA GLU A 6 -1.37 6.44 5.72
C GLU A 6 -1.34 5.34 6.80
N ILE A 7 -2.46 4.62 6.97
CA ILE A 7 -2.53 3.44 7.85
C ILE A 7 -1.54 2.36 7.38
N LEU A 8 -1.54 2.05 6.08
CA LEU A 8 -0.64 1.05 5.51
C LEU A 8 0.84 1.43 5.69
N ARG A 9 1.19 2.71 5.55
CA ARG A 9 2.56 3.19 5.83
C ARG A 9 2.98 2.95 7.28
N LEU A 10 2.08 3.17 8.24
CA LEU A 10 2.35 2.91 9.65
C LEU A 10 2.51 1.42 9.92
N GLN A 11 1.66 0.58 9.31
CA GLN A 11 1.75 -0.88 9.40
C GLN A 11 3.08 -1.38 8.80
N ARG A 12 3.43 -0.95 7.59
CA ARG A 12 4.70 -1.26 6.93
C ARG A 12 5.90 -0.94 7.82
N LYS A 13 5.91 0.26 8.42
CA LYS A 13 6.99 0.69 9.32
C LYS A 13 7.11 -0.23 10.54
N LYS A 14 5.97 -0.58 11.16
CA LYS A 14 5.94 -1.50 12.31
C LYS A 14 6.44 -2.90 11.94
N THR A 15 6.01 -3.43 10.79
CA THR A 15 6.46 -4.74 10.28
C THR A 15 7.96 -4.74 10.01
N PHE A 16 8.51 -3.67 9.45
CA PHE A 16 9.96 -3.50 9.28
C PHE A 16 10.73 -3.50 10.61
N THR A 17 10.23 -2.79 11.63
CA THR A 17 10.83 -2.80 12.97
C THR A 17 10.86 -4.22 13.52
N ASN A 18 9.73 -4.93 13.48
CA ASN A 18 9.63 -6.32 13.93
C ASN A 18 10.58 -7.26 13.16
N LEU A 19 10.72 -7.08 11.86
CA LEU A 19 11.62 -7.88 11.01
C LEU A 19 13.10 -7.64 11.33
N SER A 20 13.45 -6.44 11.81
CA SER A 20 14.81 -6.10 12.22
C SER A 20 15.14 -6.56 13.65
N GLU A 21 14.16 -6.49 14.56
CA GLU A 21 14.35 -6.75 15.99
C GLU A 21 14.06 -8.21 16.36
N CYS A 22 13.19 -8.90 15.62
CA CYS A 22 12.76 -10.27 15.90
C CYS A 22 13.20 -11.22 14.77
N LYS A 23 14.34 -11.91 14.97
CA LYS A 23 14.86 -12.90 14.00
C LYS A 23 13.97 -14.14 13.90
N ASP A 24 13.25 -14.44 14.97
CA ASP A 24 12.24 -15.50 14.99
C ASP A 24 11.00 -15.01 14.24
N ASN A 25 10.43 -15.87 13.40
CA ASN A 25 9.28 -15.56 12.53
C ASN A 25 9.56 -14.57 11.38
N ARG A 26 10.81 -14.47 10.91
CA ARG A 26 11.16 -13.65 9.72
C ARG A 26 10.23 -13.93 8.52
N ALA A 27 9.89 -15.20 8.27
CA ALA A 27 8.98 -15.57 7.19
C ALA A 27 7.60 -14.91 7.33
N LYS A 28 7.02 -14.91 8.54
CA LYS A 28 5.75 -14.25 8.84
C LYS A 28 5.82 -12.74 8.54
N TRP A 29 6.86 -12.07 9.03
CA TRP A 29 7.01 -10.62 8.82
C TRP A 29 7.28 -10.25 7.36
N LEU A 30 7.96 -11.13 6.61
CA LEU A 30 8.12 -10.96 5.15
C LEU A 30 6.78 -11.11 4.42
N THR A 31 5.98 -12.13 4.78
CA THR A 31 4.63 -12.29 4.20
C THR A 31 3.75 -11.09 4.49
N GLU A 32 3.68 -10.66 5.76
CA GLU A 32 2.89 -9.49 6.14
C GLU A 32 3.36 -8.20 5.44
N LEU A 33 4.66 -8.08 5.15
CA LEU A 33 5.19 -6.96 4.38
C LEU A 33 4.77 -7.00 2.91
N MET A 34 4.76 -8.19 2.29
CA MET A 34 4.28 -8.38 0.92
C MET A 34 2.81 -8.01 0.80
N ASP A 35 1.96 -8.51 1.71
CA ASP A 35 0.52 -8.21 1.70
C ASP A 35 0.26 -6.68 1.80
N ILE A 36 1.03 -5.97 2.62
CA ILE A 36 0.92 -4.51 2.75
C ILE A 36 1.36 -3.80 1.47
N ASP A 37 2.47 -4.22 0.86
CA ASP A 37 2.98 -3.60 -0.37
C ASP A 37 2.03 -3.83 -1.55
N ASP A 38 1.43 -5.03 -1.66
CA ASP A 38 0.41 -5.36 -2.65
C ASP A 38 -0.83 -4.45 -2.52
N GLU A 39 -1.37 -4.30 -1.30
CA GLU A 39 -2.53 -3.42 -1.06
C GLU A 39 -2.19 -1.95 -1.39
N MET A 40 -0.97 -1.50 -1.07
CA MET A 40 -0.52 -0.15 -1.41
C MET A 40 -0.44 0.07 -2.93
N ASP A 41 -0.03 -0.94 -3.69
CA ASP A 41 0.06 -0.87 -5.14
C ASP A 41 -1.33 -0.91 -5.80
N GLU A 42 -2.25 -1.75 -5.30
CA GLU A 42 -3.65 -1.72 -5.73
C GLU A 42 -4.29 -0.34 -5.53
N LEU A 43 -4.07 0.30 -4.37
CA LEU A 43 -4.60 1.64 -4.10
C LEU A 43 -3.97 2.70 -5.02
N LYS A 44 -2.69 2.57 -5.38
CA LYS A 44 -2.05 3.44 -6.38
C LYS A 44 -2.66 3.24 -7.76
N GLU A 45 -2.90 2.00 -8.17
CA GLU A 45 -3.56 1.69 -9.44
C GLU A 45 -4.98 2.25 -9.50
N ILE A 46 -5.78 2.04 -8.45
CA ILE A 46 -7.14 2.59 -8.36
C ILE A 46 -7.10 4.11 -8.51
N LYS A 47 -6.17 4.78 -7.80
CA LYS A 47 -5.97 6.22 -7.91
C LYS A 47 -5.54 6.65 -9.31
N HIS A 48 -4.69 5.88 -9.98
CA HIS A 48 -4.26 6.16 -11.35
C HIS A 48 -5.40 5.97 -12.35
N LYS A 49 -6.17 4.88 -12.22
CA LYS A 49 -7.35 4.59 -13.06
C LYS A 49 -8.42 5.68 -12.86
N ALA A 50 -8.69 6.08 -11.63
CA ALA A 50 -9.60 7.19 -11.33
C ALA A 50 -9.14 8.50 -12.00
N LYS A 51 -7.84 8.82 -11.96
CA LYS A 51 -7.29 10.00 -12.66
C LYS A 51 -7.43 9.91 -14.18
N LEU A 52 -7.17 8.75 -14.78
CA LEU A 52 -7.32 8.55 -16.23
C LEU A 52 -8.76 8.75 -16.70
N VAL A 53 -9.74 8.22 -15.96
CA VAL A 53 -11.17 8.38 -16.28
C VAL A 53 -11.57 9.86 -16.25
N VAL A 54 -11.07 10.64 -15.29
CA VAL A 54 -11.33 12.09 -15.23
C VAL A 54 -10.78 12.80 -16.46
N CYS A 55 -9.54 12.50 -16.88
CA CYS A 55 -8.95 13.13 -18.07
C CYS A 55 -9.61 12.72 -19.39
N GLN A 56 -10.25 11.55 -19.47
CA GLN A 56 -10.99 11.12 -20.67
C GLN A 56 -12.33 11.87 -20.81
N ASN A 57 -12.94 12.27 -19.70
CA ASN A 57 -14.20 13.02 -19.71
C ASN A 57 -14.02 14.52 -20.04
N GLU A 58 -12.80 15.06 -19.89
CA GLU A 58 -12.48 16.46 -20.22
C GLU A 58 -12.03 16.64 -21.68
N ASN A 59 -11.75 15.55 -22.40
CA ASN A 59 -11.33 15.56 -23.81
C ASN A 59 -12.42 15.01 -24.76
N GLY A 60 -13.63 14.76 -24.26
CA GLY A 60 -14.78 14.36 -25.08
C GLY A 60 -15.48 15.57 -25.68
N PHE A 61 -15.47 15.66 -27.01
CA PHE A 61 -16.36 16.48 -27.83
C PHE A 61 -17.84 16.16 -27.57
#